data_AF-A0A1V6PT89-F1
#
_entry.id   AF-A0A1V6PT89-F1
#
_cell.length_a   1.000
_cell.length_b   1.000
_cell.length_c   1.000
_cell.angle_alpha   90.00
_cell.angle_beta   90.00
_cell.angle_gamma   90.00
#
_symmetry.space_group_name_H-M   'P 1'
#
loop_
_entity.id
_entity.type
_entity.pdbx_description
1 polymer ?
#
loop_
_entity_poly.entity_id
_entity_poly.type
_entity_poly.pdbx_seq_one_letter_code
_entity_poly.pdbx_strand_id
1 'polypeptide(L)'
;MDIRETIRGLQPLYGKVTPLRTVQETRPPEDFADAYVTEVNVKTASKVIKALDSAFPKDPSLPLSHLRRFAKREILPPPLRAAIEEQSPPLAAPVQTIFVLISPPLPDLDKLQALLAPFAPNAAPATPGQTPEDASQPDSPSPKIYLHPTKIPLYPPFNSKQADAWTKTLWPVVFNPAAPRSTVAPPPQILNRAQESIEPRAGYYLSLARKVAEEAEQSGLGRGVGAVIVDPAIEEELSAASWESGAGETASWDEAVLAVAGDARYCRPEAGAPSQAQLHPGVAPNPASTTYIAEFEGGPELHALMRAAGFIARWRRENDSRGDATATADASNPEHLQDTEELSSLESYFLYRHRPGASDTTIGELLFSPSSPKKRKHEEPNPESGSTIDPSNPEQSQLQTPPLPAPPPSTTAVSGPPIPITAPATSRIRTRSQGGYLCTDLDVYVSHEPCLCCSMGMLLSRFRAVIFPRRGRLESGGLASEPVVAPTADEVEPEDDTKGQDERGYYGLHWRKELNWRALGFEYVEEDDEEIKDEPKRPVFHA
;
A
#
# COMPACT_ATOMS: atom_id res chain seq x y z
N MET A 1 37.37 -6.46 -14.77
CA MET A 1 36.99 -5.19 -14.12
C MET A 1 37.22 -5.35 -12.63
N ASP A 2 37.90 -4.41 -11.96
CA ASP A 2 37.97 -4.44 -10.50
C ASP A 2 36.64 -3.93 -9.94
N ILE A 3 35.83 -4.84 -9.42
CA ILE A 3 34.50 -4.54 -8.89
C ILE A 3 34.60 -3.63 -7.67
N ARG A 4 35.63 -3.78 -6.84
CA ARG A 4 35.81 -2.95 -5.64
C ARG A 4 36.18 -1.52 -6.01
N GLU A 5 37.02 -1.35 -7.02
CA GLU A 5 37.33 -0.04 -7.59
C GLU A 5 36.08 0.61 -8.20
N THR A 6 35.28 -0.18 -8.93
CA THR A 6 34.02 0.28 -9.51
C THR A 6 33.06 0.78 -8.44
N ILE A 7 32.83 0.01 -7.38
CA ILE A 7 31.93 0.38 -6.26
C ILE A 7 32.45 1.62 -5.53
N ARG A 8 33.76 1.70 -5.27
CA ARG A 8 34.38 2.87 -4.62
C ARG A 8 34.29 4.13 -5.49
N GLY A 9 34.29 3.97 -6.81
CA GLY A 9 34.16 5.07 -7.77
C GLY A 9 32.72 5.57 -7.96
N LEU A 10 31.70 4.83 -7.52
CA LEU A 10 30.30 5.23 -7.68
C LEU A 10 30.01 6.52 -6.92
N GLN A 11 29.52 7.52 -7.65
CA GLN A 11 29.00 8.75 -7.06
C GLN A 11 27.52 8.57 -6.75
N PRO A 12 27.03 9.06 -5.60
CA PRO A 12 25.61 9.05 -5.29
C PRO A 12 24.87 9.97 -6.25
N LEU A 13 23.61 9.65 -6.52
CA LEU A 13 22.69 10.63 -7.09
C LEU A 13 22.40 11.70 -6.04
N TYR A 14 22.16 12.93 -6.50
CA TYR A 14 21.76 14.05 -5.66
C TYR A 14 20.27 14.33 -5.86
N GLY A 15 19.53 14.45 -4.77
CA GLY A 15 18.07 14.43 -4.81
C GLY A 15 17.46 14.12 -3.46
N LYS A 16 16.12 14.01 -3.46
CA LYS A 16 15.30 13.82 -2.26
C LYS A 16 14.36 12.64 -2.39
N VAL A 17 14.11 11.98 -1.26
CA VAL A 17 13.14 10.88 -1.19
C VAL A 17 11.76 11.46 -0.90
N THR A 18 10.78 11.15 -1.75
CA THR A 18 9.39 11.59 -1.60
C THR A 18 8.47 10.37 -1.52
N PRO A 19 7.56 10.27 -0.54
CA PRO A 19 6.57 9.19 -0.50
C PRO A 19 5.72 9.13 -1.76
N LEU A 20 5.49 7.92 -2.27
CA LEU A 20 4.58 7.69 -3.38
C LEU A 20 3.14 7.80 -2.87
N ARG A 21 2.32 8.60 -3.55
CA ARG A 21 0.90 8.72 -3.23
C ARG A 21 0.15 7.44 -3.60
N THR A 22 -0.83 7.08 -2.80
CA THR A 22 -1.71 5.93 -3.03
C THR A 22 -2.88 6.26 -3.95
N VAL A 23 -3.54 5.26 -4.55
CA VAL A 23 -4.74 5.50 -5.39
C VAL A 23 -5.86 6.14 -4.59
N GLN A 24 -6.00 5.76 -3.33
CA GLN A 24 -7.04 6.29 -2.46
C GLN A 24 -6.78 7.76 -2.09
N GLU A 25 -5.52 8.22 -2.14
CA GLU A 25 -5.17 9.63 -1.99
C GLU A 25 -5.33 10.43 -3.27
N THR A 26 -5.01 9.84 -4.42
CA THR A 26 -5.10 10.52 -5.73
C THR A 26 -6.53 10.54 -6.27
N ARG A 27 -7.33 9.54 -5.91
CA ARG A 27 -8.72 9.34 -6.33
C ARG A 27 -9.59 8.94 -5.13
N PRO A 28 -9.82 9.86 -4.17
CA PRO A 28 -10.70 9.57 -3.05
C PRO A 28 -12.11 9.28 -3.57
N PRO A 29 -12.77 8.19 -3.12
CA PRO A 29 -14.13 7.88 -3.57
C PRO A 29 -15.11 8.95 -3.07
N GLU A 30 -15.90 9.51 -3.98
CA GLU A 30 -16.90 10.54 -3.70
C GLU A 30 -18.26 10.08 -4.21
N ASP A 31 -19.07 9.53 -3.31
CA ASP A 31 -20.47 9.17 -3.59
C ASP A 31 -21.41 9.96 -2.67
N PHE A 32 -22.57 10.31 -3.21
CA PHE A 32 -23.59 11.09 -2.52
C PHE A 32 -24.93 10.37 -2.56
N ALA A 33 -25.70 10.51 -1.49
CA ALA A 33 -27.06 10.01 -1.41
C ALA A 33 -28.03 11.09 -0.95
N ASP A 34 -29.30 10.92 -1.32
CA ASP A 34 -30.37 11.78 -0.83
C ASP A 34 -30.69 11.47 0.64
N ALA A 35 -31.11 12.50 1.37
CA ALA A 35 -31.47 12.44 2.78
C ALA A 35 -32.58 13.44 3.10
N TYR A 36 -33.23 13.26 4.25
CA TYR A 36 -34.19 14.22 4.76
C TYR A 36 -33.69 14.90 6.02
N VAL A 37 -34.10 16.15 6.19
CA VAL A 37 -33.83 16.95 7.38
C VAL A 37 -35.16 17.42 7.95
N THR A 38 -35.28 17.32 9.26
CA THR A 38 -36.48 17.77 10.00
C THR A 38 -36.09 18.62 11.20
N GLU A 39 -36.90 19.63 11.50
CA GLU A 39 -36.78 20.39 12.73
C GLU A 39 -37.53 19.70 13.87
N VAL A 40 -36.90 19.55 15.04
CA VAL A 40 -37.51 18.97 16.25
C VAL A 40 -37.16 19.80 17.48
N ASN A 41 -37.92 19.58 18.57
CA ASN A 41 -37.59 20.17 19.86
C ASN A 41 -36.27 19.59 20.42
N VAL A 42 -35.34 20.45 20.86
CA VAL A 42 -34.05 20.04 21.45
C VAL A 42 -34.24 19.06 22.62
N LYS A 43 -35.27 19.24 23.44
CA LYS A 43 -35.53 18.40 24.63
C LYS A 43 -35.89 16.97 24.26
N THR A 44 -36.40 16.73 23.05
CA THR A 44 -36.80 15.40 22.57
C THR A 44 -35.80 14.79 21.58
N ALA A 45 -34.71 15.48 21.25
CA ALA A 45 -33.72 15.03 20.27
C ALA A 45 -33.25 13.58 20.47
N SER A 46 -32.87 13.20 21.70
CA SER A 46 -32.44 11.83 21.99
C SER A 46 -33.54 10.79 21.82
N LYS A 47 -34.81 11.16 22.04
CA LYS A 47 -35.97 10.27 21.82
C LYS A 47 -36.25 10.09 20.33
N VAL A 48 -36.07 11.15 19.53
CA VAL A 48 -36.20 11.11 18.06
C VAL A 48 -35.22 10.11 17.47
N ILE A 49 -33.94 10.16 17.86
CA ILE A 49 -32.95 9.21 17.35
C ILE A 49 -33.26 7.78 17.75
N LYS A 50 -33.71 7.54 18.99
CA LYS A 50 -34.12 6.19 19.42
C LYS A 50 -35.32 5.69 18.61
N ALA A 51 -36.29 6.55 18.33
CA ALA A 51 -37.44 6.21 17.50
C ALA A 51 -37.04 5.91 16.05
N LEU A 52 -36.16 6.73 15.47
CA LEU A 52 -35.63 6.53 14.12
C LEU A 52 -34.79 5.26 14.01
N ASP A 53 -33.81 5.06 14.90
CA ASP A 53 -32.93 3.88 14.88
C ASP A 53 -33.73 2.58 15.15
N SER A 54 -34.84 2.67 15.91
CA SER A 54 -35.74 1.53 16.17
C SER A 54 -36.68 1.21 15.00
N ALA A 55 -37.19 2.23 14.29
CA ALA A 55 -38.11 2.04 13.18
C ALA A 55 -37.39 1.79 11.85
N PHE A 56 -36.21 2.40 11.69
CA PHE A 56 -35.39 2.39 10.49
C PHE A 56 -33.93 2.10 10.88
N PRO A 57 -33.60 0.83 11.15
CA PRO A 57 -32.23 0.43 11.47
C PRO A 57 -31.27 0.81 10.35
N LYS A 58 -30.08 1.26 10.74
CA LYS A 58 -29.04 1.67 9.79
C LYS A 58 -28.40 0.47 9.13
N ASP A 59 -27.94 0.65 7.90
CA ASP A 59 -27.10 -0.33 7.23
C ASP A 59 -25.72 -0.39 7.91
N PRO A 60 -25.33 -1.53 8.52
CA PRO A 60 -24.03 -1.68 9.16
C PRO A 60 -22.87 -1.62 8.16
N SER A 61 -23.11 -1.85 6.87
CA SER A 61 -22.09 -1.78 5.82
C SER A 61 -21.70 -0.35 5.42
N LEU A 62 -22.53 0.66 5.78
CA LEU A 62 -22.33 2.07 5.46
C LEU A 62 -22.31 2.94 6.74
N PRO A 63 -21.19 2.95 7.49
CA PRO A 63 -21.09 3.74 8.72
C PRO A 63 -20.97 5.24 8.42
N LEU A 64 -22.07 5.97 8.56
CA LEU A 64 -22.14 7.43 8.37
C LEU A 64 -21.71 8.24 9.62
N SER A 65 -20.63 7.83 10.30
CA SER A 65 -20.19 8.44 11.56
C SER A 65 -19.57 9.84 11.37
N HIS A 66 -19.11 10.16 10.16
CA HIS A 66 -18.63 11.49 9.77
C HIS A 66 -19.76 12.52 9.65
N LEU A 67 -21.02 12.09 9.49
CA LEU A 67 -22.16 13.00 9.42
C LEU A 67 -22.65 13.33 10.83
N ARG A 68 -22.87 14.63 11.10
CA ARG A 68 -23.51 15.01 12.36
C ARG A 68 -24.97 14.60 12.34
N ARG A 69 -25.41 13.79 13.31
CA ARG A 69 -26.84 13.42 13.43
C ARG A 69 -27.75 14.63 13.68
N PHE A 70 -27.20 15.68 14.29
CA PHE A 70 -27.90 16.91 14.59
C PHE A 70 -27.14 18.15 14.13
N ALA A 71 -27.88 19.17 13.74
CA ALA A 71 -27.34 20.47 13.39
C ALA A 71 -28.17 21.60 13.99
N LYS A 72 -27.48 22.65 14.49
CA LYS A 72 -28.14 23.92 14.83
C LYS A 72 -28.43 24.68 13.54
N ARG A 73 -29.45 25.55 13.57
CA ARG A 73 -29.82 26.39 12.43
C ARG A 73 -28.64 27.19 11.85
N GLU A 74 -27.77 27.70 12.72
CA GLU A 74 -26.60 28.53 12.34
C GLU A 74 -25.60 27.82 11.43
N ILE A 75 -25.48 26.49 11.56
CA ILE A 75 -24.49 25.69 10.85
C ILE A 75 -25.10 24.97 9.63
N LEU A 76 -26.36 25.22 9.31
CA LEU A 76 -27.02 24.64 8.15
C LEU A 76 -26.58 25.33 6.85
N PRO A 77 -26.47 24.57 5.73
CA PRO A 77 -26.23 25.14 4.40
C PRO A 77 -27.22 26.26 4.06
N PRO A 78 -26.78 27.38 3.45
CA PRO A 78 -27.66 28.48 3.05
C PRO A 78 -28.88 28.05 2.22
N PRO A 79 -28.77 27.16 1.21
CA PRO A 79 -29.93 26.73 0.42
C PRO A 79 -30.97 26.00 1.27
N LEU A 80 -30.52 25.15 2.20
CA LEU A 80 -31.40 24.41 3.10
C LEU A 80 -32.09 25.35 4.10
N ARG A 81 -31.37 26.36 4.62
CA ARG A 81 -31.97 27.38 5.50
C ARG A 81 -33.07 28.17 4.79
N ALA A 82 -32.85 28.57 3.54
CA ALA A 82 -33.86 29.27 2.75
C ALA A 82 -35.10 28.40 2.52
N ALA A 83 -34.92 27.13 2.14
CA ALA A 83 -36.04 26.19 1.95
C ALA A 83 -36.84 25.95 3.24
N ILE A 84 -36.17 25.91 4.40
CA ILE A 84 -36.83 25.82 5.71
C ILE A 84 -37.64 27.09 5.99
N GLU A 85 -37.12 28.28 5.68
CA GLU A 85 -37.80 29.57 5.89
C GLU A 85 -39.05 29.75 5.01
N GLU A 86 -39.01 29.23 3.79
CA GLU A 86 -40.15 29.27 2.86
C GLU A 86 -41.30 28.34 3.30
N GLN A 87 -40.98 27.18 3.86
CA GLN A 87 -41.95 26.12 4.14
C GLN A 87 -42.41 26.06 5.60
N SER A 88 -41.58 26.51 6.55
CA SER A 88 -41.88 26.45 7.98
C SER A 88 -42.40 27.80 8.50
N PRO A 89 -43.61 27.85 9.07
CA PRO A 89 -44.12 29.08 9.67
C PRO A 89 -43.28 29.52 10.89
N PRO A 90 -43.20 30.83 11.20
CA PRO A 90 -42.47 31.31 12.35
C PRO A 90 -43.05 30.72 13.65
N LEU A 91 -42.14 30.21 14.51
CA LEU A 91 -42.51 29.61 15.80
C LEU A 91 -43.20 30.64 16.69
N ALA A 92 -44.33 30.27 17.28
CA ALA A 92 -45.15 31.17 18.11
C ALA A 92 -44.53 31.47 19.50
N ALA A 93 -43.52 30.70 19.92
CA ALA A 93 -42.86 30.81 21.22
C ALA A 93 -41.35 30.50 21.07
N PRO A 94 -40.48 30.97 22.00
CA PRO A 94 -39.05 30.69 21.96
C PRO A 94 -38.76 29.23 22.37
N VAL A 95 -39.07 28.30 21.48
CA VAL A 95 -38.73 26.89 21.62
C VAL A 95 -37.35 26.67 21.03
N GLN A 96 -36.43 26.11 21.83
CA GLN A 96 -35.13 25.70 21.30
C GLN A 96 -35.31 24.48 20.40
N THR A 97 -34.99 24.65 19.12
CA THR A 97 -35.08 23.61 18.10
C THR A 97 -33.72 23.17 17.58
N ILE A 98 -33.68 21.98 17.02
CA ILE A 98 -32.51 21.39 16.38
C ILE A 98 -32.94 20.57 15.18
N PHE A 99 -32.07 20.48 14.17
CA PHE A 99 -32.36 19.74 12.96
C PHE A 99 -31.76 18.35 13.05
N VAL A 100 -32.53 17.33 12.66
CA VAL A 100 -32.12 15.93 12.65
C VAL A 100 -31.94 15.47 11.21
N LEU A 101 -30.85 14.75 10.95
CA LEU A 101 -30.61 14.09 9.68
C LEU A 101 -31.26 12.69 9.67
N ILE A 102 -32.02 12.41 8.62
CA ILE A 102 -32.55 11.09 8.29
C ILE A 102 -31.78 10.58 7.07
N SER A 103 -30.86 9.66 7.31
CA SER A 103 -29.98 9.07 6.29
C SER A 103 -30.63 7.84 5.63
N PRO A 104 -30.13 7.40 4.46
CA PRO A 104 -30.52 6.13 3.85
C PRO A 104 -30.34 4.91 4.76
N PRO A 105 -31.12 3.83 4.55
CA PRO A 105 -32.18 3.70 3.55
C PRO A 105 -33.39 4.60 3.89
N LEU A 106 -33.86 5.37 2.90
CA LEU A 106 -34.92 6.36 3.14
C LEU A 106 -36.27 5.66 3.29
N PRO A 107 -36.98 5.90 4.40
CA PRO A 107 -38.28 5.30 4.62
C PRO A 107 -39.38 6.00 3.80
N ASP A 108 -40.54 5.35 3.75
CA ASP A 108 -41.76 5.95 3.21
C ASP A 108 -42.13 7.24 3.97
N LEU A 109 -42.47 8.29 3.21
CA LEU A 109 -42.65 9.66 3.73
C LEU A 109 -43.79 9.73 4.75
N ASP A 110 -44.89 9.02 4.51
CA ASP A 110 -46.07 9.06 5.40
C ASP A 110 -45.76 8.39 6.75
N LYS A 111 -45.05 7.26 6.72
CA LYS A 111 -44.57 6.58 7.94
C LYS A 111 -43.61 7.45 8.74
N LEU A 112 -42.70 8.13 8.05
CA LEU A 112 -41.71 9.01 8.67
C LEU A 112 -42.37 10.23 9.31
N GLN A 113 -43.34 10.86 8.63
CA GLN A 113 -44.11 11.97 9.19
C GLN A 113 -44.91 11.55 10.42
N ALA A 114 -45.61 10.40 10.36
CA ALA A 114 -46.40 9.88 11.48
C ALA A 114 -45.52 9.58 12.71
N LEU A 115 -44.34 8.98 12.51
CA LEU A 115 -43.39 8.67 13.59
C LEU A 115 -42.85 9.94 14.25
N LEU A 116 -42.57 10.97 13.47
CA LEU A 116 -41.93 12.18 13.95
C LEU A 116 -42.91 13.19 14.54
N ALA A 117 -44.17 13.21 14.10
CA ALA A 117 -45.19 14.20 14.49
C ALA A 117 -45.25 14.54 16.01
N PRO A 118 -45.09 13.58 16.96
CA PRO A 118 -45.05 13.88 18.40
C PRO A 118 -43.90 14.78 18.85
N PHE A 119 -42.86 14.93 18.04
CA PHE A 119 -41.64 15.68 18.35
C PHE A 119 -41.58 17.05 17.67
N ALA A 120 -42.65 17.46 17.00
CA ALA A 120 -42.71 18.74 16.30
C ALA A 120 -42.52 19.93 17.26
N PRO A 121 -41.87 21.02 16.83
CA PRO A 121 -41.69 22.21 17.65
C PRO A 121 -43.01 22.85 18.14
N ASN A 122 -44.10 22.70 17.37
CA ASN A 122 -45.43 23.23 17.65
C ASN A 122 -46.40 22.21 18.29
N ALA A 123 -45.92 21.03 18.69
CA ALA A 123 -46.75 20.09 19.45
C ALA A 123 -47.05 20.71 20.83
N ALA A 124 -48.32 21.00 21.10
CA ALA A 124 -48.76 21.43 22.42
C ALA A 124 -48.26 20.40 23.47
N PRO A 125 -47.68 20.84 24.61
CA PRO A 125 -47.24 19.91 25.62
C PRO A 125 -48.43 19.08 26.11
N ALA A 126 -48.38 17.77 25.91
CA ALA A 126 -49.33 16.85 26.52
C ALA A 126 -49.28 17.06 28.04
N THR A 127 -50.33 17.64 28.60
CA THR A 127 -50.42 17.89 30.04
C THR A 127 -50.62 16.54 30.72
N PRO A 128 -49.79 16.14 31.71
CA PRO A 128 -50.01 14.88 32.42
C PRO A 128 -51.28 15.03 33.28
N GLY A 129 -52.39 14.43 32.87
CA GLY A 129 -53.64 14.44 33.63
C GLY A 129 -54.94 14.61 32.84
N GLN A 130 -54.92 14.74 31.51
CA GLN A 130 -56.15 14.77 30.73
C GLN A 130 -56.72 13.35 30.55
N THR A 131 -57.87 13.10 31.17
CA THR A 131 -58.73 11.93 30.92
C THR A 131 -59.35 12.00 29.51
N PRO A 132 -59.73 10.86 28.90
CA PRO A 132 -60.05 10.76 27.47
C PRO A 132 -61.37 11.41 27.01
N GLU A 133 -62.06 12.19 27.83
CA GLU A 133 -63.48 12.53 27.59
C GLU A 133 -63.76 13.98 27.18
N ASP A 134 -62.77 14.90 27.17
CA ASP A 134 -63.00 16.30 26.78
C ASP A 134 -62.38 16.72 25.43
N ALA A 135 -61.89 15.76 24.63
CA ALA A 135 -61.32 16.00 23.30
C ALA A 135 -62.37 16.01 22.18
N SER A 136 -63.42 16.81 22.32
CA SER A 136 -64.40 17.07 21.24
C SER A 136 -64.39 18.55 20.84
N GLN A 137 -63.23 19.05 20.39
CA GLN A 137 -63.14 20.24 19.54
C GLN A 137 -62.38 19.90 18.25
N PRO A 138 -62.96 20.11 17.06
CA PRO A 138 -62.45 19.53 15.81
C PRO A 138 -61.35 20.34 15.09
N ASP A 139 -60.88 21.48 15.61
CA ASP A 139 -60.05 22.43 14.84
C ASP A 139 -58.62 22.69 15.38
N SER A 140 -58.03 21.76 16.13
CA SER A 140 -56.60 21.86 16.46
C SER A 140 -55.77 21.19 15.36
N PRO A 141 -54.95 21.92 14.55
CA PRO A 141 -54.13 21.29 13.53
C PRO A 141 -53.14 20.34 14.20
N SER A 142 -53.16 19.07 13.80
CA SER A 142 -52.15 18.09 14.22
C SER A 142 -50.75 18.67 13.97
N PRO A 143 -49.80 18.55 14.91
CA PRO A 143 -48.46 19.10 14.75
C PRO A 143 -47.82 18.57 13.47
N LYS A 144 -47.65 19.45 12.47
CA LYS A 144 -47.09 19.08 11.17
C LYS A 144 -45.58 19.22 11.21
N ILE A 145 -44.89 18.16 10.79
CA ILE A 145 -43.45 18.16 10.60
C ILE A 145 -43.13 18.30 9.12
N TYR A 146 -42.18 19.17 8.82
CA TYR A 146 -41.67 19.39 7.48
C TYR A 146 -40.39 18.58 7.26
N LEU A 147 -40.38 17.82 6.17
CA LEU A 147 -39.22 17.07 5.72
C LEU A 147 -38.59 17.82 4.56
N HIS A 148 -37.37 18.30 4.75
CA HIS A 148 -36.63 19.02 3.72
C HIS A 148 -35.61 18.07 3.08
N PRO A 149 -35.62 17.91 1.74
CA PRO A 149 -34.62 17.10 1.06
C PRO A 149 -33.25 17.77 1.15
N THR A 150 -32.21 16.95 1.31
CA THR A 150 -30.82 17.35 1.19
C THR A 150 -30.00 16.21 0.56
N LYS A 151 -28.75 16.50 0.21
CA LYS A 151 -27.77 15.48 -0.17
C LYS A 151 -26.72 15.32 0.92
N ILE A 152 -26.19 14.11 1.07
CA ILE A 152 -25.12 13.79 2.01
C ILE A 152 -24.02 12.95 1.36
N PRO A 153 -22.75 13.13 1.76
CA PRO A 153 -21.67 12.27 1.31
C PRO A 153 -21.70 10.92 2.02
N LEU A 154 -21.60 9.83 1.26
CA LEU A 154 -21.53 8.45 1.78
C LEU A 154 -20.15 8.12 2.37
N TYR A 155 -19.10 8.70 1.80
CA TYR A 155 -17.73 8.54 2.30
C TYR A 155 -17.33 9.70 3.22
N PRO A 156 -16.45 9.44 4.21
CA PRO A 156 -15.91 10.50 5.05
C PRO A 156 -15.06 11.48 4.23
N PRO A 157 -15.01 12.77 4.63
CA PRO A 157 -14.19 13.75 3.94
C PRO A 157 -12.71 13.39 4.07
N PHE A 158 -11.96 13.59 2.99
CA PHE A 158 -10.54 13.29 2.88
C PHE A 158 -9.67 14.30 3.66
N ASN A 159 -10.09 15.57 3.73
CA ASN A 159 -9.38 16.62 4.44
C ASN A 159 -10.34 17.67 5.03
N SER A 160 -9.81 18.55 5.90
CA SER A 160 -10.59 19.60 6.55
C SER A 160 -11.24 20.57 5.56
N LYS A 161 -10.56 20.90 4.44
CA LYS A 161 -11.10 21.82 3.43
C LYS A 161 -12.36 21.22 2.76
N GLN A 162 -12.32 19.94 2.44
CA GLN A 162 -13.46 19.22 1.88
C GLN A 162 -14.62 19.12 2.89
N ALA A 163 -14.32 18.83 4.16
CA ALA A 163 -15.34 18.81 5.22
C ALA A 163 -16.02 20.18 5.39
N ASP A 164 -15.27 21.28 5.32
CA ASP A 164 -15.80 22.64 5.37
C ASP A 164 -16.67 22.95 4.15
N ALA A 165 -16.25 22.51 2.96
CA ALA A 165 -17.02 22.68 1.73
C ALA A 165 -18.36 21.93 1.82
N TRP A 166 -18.35 20.64 2.16
CA TRP A 166 -19.54 19.82 2.31
C TRP A 166 -20.46 20.32 3.44
N THR A 167 -19.91 20.83 4.54
CA THR A 167 -20.70 21.45 5.62
C THR A 167 -21.46 22.68 5.13
N LYS A 168 -20.87 23.47 4.21
CA LYS A 168 -21.50 24.66 3.66
C LYS A 168 -22.54 24.36 2.58
N THR A 169 -22.40 23.25 1.85
CA THR A 169 -23.22 22.97 0.66
C THR A 169 -24.22 21.82 0.83
N LEU A 170 -23.94 20.84 1.69
CA LEU A 170 -24.69 19.57 1.78
C LEU A 170 -25.32 19.39 3.17
N TRP A 171 -24.50 19.13 4.18
CA TRP A 171 -24.89 18.89 5.56
C TRP A 171 -23.65 18.95 6.46
N PRO A 172 -23.74 19.33 7.75
CA PRO A 172 -22.58 19.33 8.63
C PRO A 172 -21.84 17.99 8.72
N VAL A 173 -20.57 18.01 8.30
CA VAL A 173 -19.66 16.86 8.27
C VAL A 173 -18.50 17.09 9.23
N VAL A 174 -17.98 16.03 9.83
CA VAL A 174 -16.80 16.04 10.70
C VAL A 174 -15.68 15.30 9.99
N PHE A 175 -14.56 16.00 9.78
CA PHE A 175 -13.30 15.36 9.44
C PHE A 175 -12.65 14.79 10.70
N ASN A 176 -12.46 13.47 10.73
CA ASN A 176 -11.67 12.82 11.76
C ASN A 176 -10.29 12.47 11.20
N PRO A 177 -9.22 13.16 11.63
CA PRO A 177 -7.87 12.88 11.16
C PRO A 177 -7.35 11.48 11.55
N ALA A 178 -8.00 10.77 12.48
CA ALA A 178 -7.66 9.43 12.91
C ALA A 178 -8.65 8.35 12.40
N ALA A 179 -9.56 8.69 11.48
CA ALA A 179 -10.37 7.72 10.73
C ALA A 179 -9.46 6.77 9.90
N PRO A 180 -9.93 5.80 9.08
CA PRO A 180 -9.10 4.72 8.54
C PRO A 180 -8.12 5.17 7.43
N ARG A 181 -7.27 6.16 7.72
CA ARG A 181 -6.13 6.58 6.90
C ARG A 181 -5.23 5.40 6.60
N SER A 182 -5.08 4.43 7.50
CA SER A 182 -4.26 3.24 7.22
C SER A 182 -4.71 2.46 5.99
N THR A 183 -6.00 2.49 5.65
CA THR A 183 -6.54 1.87 4.42
C THR A 183 -6.41 2.75 3.18
N VAL A 184 -6.14 4.05 3.40
CA VAL A 184 -5.97 5.06 2.36
C VAL A 184 -4.48 5.20 2.04
N ALA A 185 -3.65 5.48 3.04
CA ALA A 185 -2.22 5.72 2.96
C ALA A 185 -1.46 5.09 4.14
N PRO A 186 -0.13 4.90 4.04
CA PRO A 186 0.70 4.53 5.17
C PRO A 186 0.52 5.47 6.37
N PRO A 187 0.49 4.96 7.63
CA PRO A 187 0.47 5.83 8.81
C PRO A 187 1.64 6.83 8.76
N PRO A 188 1.40 8.15 8.94
CA PRO A 188 2.43 9.17 8.74
C PRO A 188 3.71 8.96 9.58
N GLN A 189 3.58 8.42 10.79
CA GLN A 189 4.73 8.12 11.65
C GLN A 189 5.62 7.02 11.08
N ILE A 190 5.02 5.97 10.51
CA ILE A 190 5.75 4.86 9.87
C ILE A 190 6.40 5.37 8.59
N LEU A 191 5.66 6.14 7.80
CA LEU A 191 6.13 6.69 6.54
C LEU A 191 7.33 7.64 6.73
N ASN A 192 7.22 8.58 7.68
CA ASN A 192 8.30 9.53 7.97
C ASN A 192 9.54 8.83 8.53
N ARG A 193 9.38 7.86 9.45
CA ARG A 193 10.53 7.10 9.97
C ARG A 193 11.23 6.32 8.86
N ALA A 194 10.48 5.68 7.97
CA ALA A 194 11.07 4.96 6.85
C ALA A 194 11.77 5.92 5.88
N GLN A 195 11.17 7.08 5.59
CA GLN A 195 11.79 8.11 4.76
C GLN A 195 13.12 8.59 5.36
N GLU A 196 13.14 8.96 6.64
CA GLU A 196 14.34 9.40 7.36
C GLU A 196 15.45 8.34 7.33
N SER A 197 15.10 7.06 7.40
CA SER A 197 16.05 5.95 7.29
C SER A 197 16.60 5.75 5.87
N ILE A 198 15.78 5.96 4.84
CA ILE A 198 16.12 5.69 3.44
C ILE A 198 16.93 6.84 2.82
N GLU A 199 16.59 8.08 3.16
CA GLU A 199 17.08 9.30 2.52
C GLU A 199 18.62 9.44 2.48
N PRO A 200 19.40 9.15 3.54
CA PRO A 200 20.84 9.39 3.56
C PRO A 200 21.65 8.61 2.51
N ARG A 201 21.16 7.42 2.10
CA ARG A 201 21.91 6.49 1.22
C ARG A 201 21.18 6.13 -0.08
N ALA A 202 19.93 6.56 -0.25
CA ALA A 202 19.13 6.27 -1.44
C ALA A 202 19.86 6.60 -2.75
N GLY A 203 20.57 7.74 -2.79
CA GLY A 203 21.35 8.15 -3.97
C GLY A 203 22.45 7.17 -4.35
N TYR A 204 23.11 6.52 -3.38
CA TYR A 204 24.12 5.49 -3.66
C TYR A 204 23.49 4.21 -4.21
N TYR A 205 22.41 3.73 -3.59
CA TYR A 205 21.74 2.51 -4.03
C TYR A 205 21.10 2.64 -5.41
N LEU A 206 20.54 3.81 -5.73
CA LEU A 206 20.02 4.10 -7.06
C LEU A 206 21.13 4.27 -8.11
N SER A 207 22.27 4.84 -7.74
CA SER A 207 23.46 4.87 -8.58
C SER A 207 23.97 3.45 -8.88
N LEU A 208 23.99 2.58 -7.87
CA LEU A 208 24.32 1.16 -8.05
C LEU A 208 23.29 0.45 -8.96
N ALA A 209 22.00 0.71 -8.78
CA ALA A 209 20.95 0.16 -9.64
C ALA A 209 21.15 0.57 -11.11
N ARG A 210 21.58 1.81 -11.38
CA ARG A 210 21.97 2.26 -12.73
C ARG A 210 23.21 1.55 -13.24
N LYS A 211 24.23 1.35 -12.40
CA LYS A 211 25.43 0.64 -12.81
C LYS A 211 25.15 -0.82 -13.20
N VAL A 212 24.25 -1.47 -12.45
CA VAL A 212 23.79 -2.84 -12.74
C VAL A 212 22.93 -2.87 -14.01
N ALA A 213 22.10 -1.85 -14.23
CA ALA A 213 21.36 -1.66 -15.47
C ALA A 213 22.29 -1.51 -16.69
N GLU A 214 23.35 -0.72 -16.58
CA GLU A 214 24.37 -0.57 -17.62
C GLU A 214 25.09 -1.89 -17.92
N GLU A 215 25.46 -2.67 -16.89
CA GLU A 215 26.08 -3.99 -17.07
C GLU A 215 25.13 -4.94 -17.83
N ALA A 216 23.83 -4.91 -17.49
CA ALA A 216 22.81 -5.70 -18.16
C ALA A 216 22.70 -5.34 -19.66
N GLU A 217 22.60 -4.05 -19.99
CA GLU A 217 22.52 -3.59 -21.39
C GLU A 217 23.81 -3.92 -22.16
N GLN A 218 24.98 -3.67 -21.56
CA GLN A 218 26.29 -3.91 -22.16
C GLN A 218 26.61 -5.39 -22.34
N SER A 219 25.97 -6.28 -21.57
CA SER A 219 26.09 -7.72 -21.77
C SER A 219 25.26 -8.24 -22.96
N GLY A 220 24.26 -7.47 -23.42
CA GLY A 220 23.28 -7.93 -24.40
C GLY A 220 22.28 -8.96 -23.85
N LEU A 221 22.31 -9.27 -22.55
CA LEU A 221 21.45 -10.26 -21.91
C LEU A 221 20.06 -9.69 -21.54
N GLY A 222 19.93 -8.39 -21.39
CA GLY A 222 18.65 -7.76 -21.05
C GLY A 222 18.61 -6.28 -21.37
N ARG A 223 17.56 -5.63 -20.90
CA ARG A 223 17.38 -4.17 -21.01
C ARG A 223 18.24 -3.43 -19.98
N GLY A 224 18.37 -2.12 -20.15
CA GLY A 224 19.01 -1.22 -19.17
C GLY A 224 18.19 -1.03 -17.90
N VAL A 225 17.88 -2.11 -17.18
CA VAL A 225 17.16 -2.10 -15.91
C VAL A 225 17.96 -2.90 -14.87
N GLY A 226 18.11 -2.31 -13.68
CA GLY A 226 18.80 -2.92 -12.54
C GLY A 226 18.04 -2.74 -11.24
N ALA A 227 18.25 -3.69 -10.32
CA ALA A 227 17.65 -3.75 -8.99
C ALA A 227 18.72 -4.04 -7.92
N VAL A 228 18.53 -3.46 -6.73
CA VAL A 228 19.42 -3.56 -5.57
C VAL A 228 18.56 -3.83 -4.33
N ILE A 229 18.85 -4.91 -3.61
CA ILE A 229 18.17 -5.28 -2.37
C ILE A 229 19.08 -4.96 -1.18
N VAL A 230 18.55 -4.25 -0.20
CA VAL A 230 19.27 -3.77 0.99
C VAL A 230 18.60 -4.30 2.26
N ASP A 231 19.40 -4.63 3.28
CA ASP A 231 18.92 -4.91 4.64
C ASP A 231 19.09 -3.68 5.53
N PRO A 232 17.99 -3.00 5.88
CA PRO A 232 18.09 -1.75 6.62
C PRO A 232 18.39 -1.94 8.10
N ALA A 233 18.31 -3.18 8.63
CA ALA A 233 18.85 -3.47 9.95
C ALA A 233 20.39 -3.40 9.95
N ILE A 234 21.04 -3.84 8.87
CA ILE A 234 22.48 -3.66 8.69
C ILE A 234 22.80 -2.17 8.56
N GLU A 235 21.94 -1.41 7.88
CA GLU A 235 22.14 0.03 7.76
C GLU A 235 22.12 0.78 9.09
N GLU A 236 21.20 0.42 9.98
CA GLU A 236 21.09 0.97 11.33
C GLU A 236 22.34 0.65 12.17
N GLU A 237 22.84 -0.59 12.09
CA GLU A 237 24.10 -1.00 12.71
C GLU A 237 25.29 -0.15 12.21
N LEU A 238 25.37 0.09 10.90
CA LEU A 238 26.45 0.88 10.27
C LEU A 238 26.37 2.36 10.64
N SER A 239 25.17 2.92 10.73
CA SER A 239 24.99 4.29 11.21
C SER A 239 25.47 4.39 12.66
N ALA A 240 25.02 3.50 13.55
CA ALA A 240 25.45 3.50 14.95
C ALA A 240 26.99 3.39 15.09
N ALA A 241 27.64 2.50 14.33
CA ALA A 241 29.10 2.36 14.33
C ALA A 241 29.84 3.61 13.78
N SER A 242 29.27 4.26 12.75
CA SER A 242 29.82 5.51 12.21
C SER A 242 29.77 6.64 13.24
N TRP A 243 28.65 6.76 13.97
CA TRP A 243 28.50 7.73 15.07
C TRP A 243 29.54 7.52 16.18
N GLU A 244 29.84 6.28 16.55
CA GLU A 244 30.85 5.96 17.57
C GLU A 244 32.29 6.22 17.11
N SER A 245 32.59 5.92 15.85
CA SER A 245 33.95 6.05 15.29
C SER A 245 34.26 7.45 14.72
N GLY A 246 33.25 8.30 14.53
CA GLY A 246 33.38 9.59 13.85
C GLY A 246 33.64 9.47 12.35
N ALA A 247 33.41 8.28 11.77
CA ALA A 247 33.52 8.06 10.33
C ALA A 247 32.33 8.72 9.59
N GLY A 248 32.50 8.98 8.28
CA GLY A 248 31.41 9.47 7.46
C GLY A 248 30.27 8.44 7.39
N GLU A 249 29.02 8.89 7.60
CA GLU A 249 27.81 8.03 7.70
C GLU A 249 27.55 7.14 6.46
N THR A 250 28.19 7.46 5.33
CA THR A 250 28.04 6.76 4.06
C THR A 250 29.30 6.02 3.62
N ALA A 251 30.37 5.97 4.43
CA ALA A 251 31.65 5.38 4.01
C ALA A 251 31.59 3.87 3.67
N SER A 252 30.64 3.15 4.27
CA SER A 252 30.41 1.71 4.10
C SER A 252 28.99 1.39 3.61
N TRP A 253 28.40 2.30 2.83
CA TRP A 253 27.02 2.19 2.34
C TRP A 253 26.72 0.85 1.64
N ASP A 254 27.72 0.29 0.96
CA ASP A 254 27.63 -0.93 0.15
C ASP A 254 27.59 -2.23 0.98
N GLU A 255 27.87 -2.17 2.29
CA GLU A 255 27.84 -3.36 3.15
C GLU A 255 26.42 -3.90 3.38
N ALA A 256 25.42 -3.02 3.39
CA ALA A 256 24.02 -3.39 3.57
C ALA A 256 23.36 -3.98 2.31
N VAL A 257 24.02 -3.92 1.15
CA VAL A 257 23.50 -4.44 -0.14
C VAL A 257 23.57 -5.96 -0.17
N LEU A 258 22.45 -6.65 -0.04
CA LEU A 258 22.40 -8.11 0.00
C LEU A 258 22.56 -8.75 -1.38
N ALA A 259 21.91 -8.19 -2.39
CA ALA A 259 21.91 -8.72 -3.75
C ALA A 259 21.66 -7.58 -4.75
N VAL A 260 22.19 -7.75 -5.95
CA VAL A 260 21.88 -6.92 -7.12
C VAL A 260 21.51 -7.83 -8.28
N ALA A 261 20.72 -7.34 -9.22
CA ALA A 261 20.48 -8.05 -10.47
C ALA A 261 20.16 -7.08 -11.61
N GLY A 262 20.69 -7.41 -12.78
CA GLY A 262 20.32 -6.79 -14.05
C GLY A 262 19.11 -7.49 -14.68
N ASP A 263 18.44 -6.84 -15.61
CA ASP A 263 17.50 -7.53 -16.50
C ASP A 263 18.26 -8.55 -17.36
N ALA A 264 17.68 -9.74 -17.56
CA ALA A 264 18.28 -10.79 -18.38
C ALA A 264 17.27 -11.44 -19.33
N ARG A 265 16.23 -10.70 -19.75
CA ARG A 265 15.14 -11.29 -20.54
C ARG A 265 15.56 -11.90 -21.87
N TYR A 266 16.71 -11.52 -22.42
CA TYR A 266 17.23 -12.04 -23.68
C TYR A 266 18.11 -13.29 -23.50
N CYS A 267 18.33 -13.76 -22.27
CA CYS A 267 19.25 -14.88 -22.00
C CYS A 267 18.62 -16.26 -22.24
N ARG A 268 17.29 -16.40 -22.07
CA ARG A 268 16.61 -17.70 -22.03
C ARG A 268 16.32 -18.27 -23.42
N PRO A 269 16.76 -19.51 -23.72
CA PRO A 269 16.31 -20.26 -24.89
C PRO A 269 14.88 -20.79 -24.67
N GLU A 270 14.04 -20.78 -25.72
CA GLU A 270 12.67 -21.32 -25.64
C GLU A 270 12.46 -22.46 -26.63
N ALA A 271 11.89 -23.58 -26.15
CA ALA A 271 11.52 -24.74 -26.98
C ALA A 271 12.63 -25.27 -27.94
N GLY A 272 13.90 -25.14 -27.54
CA GLY A 272 15.05 -25.55 -28.34
C GLY A 272 15.54 -24.52 -29.37
N ALA A 273 14.88 -23.36 -29.49
CA ALA A 273 15.38 -22.22 -30.23
C ALA A 273 16.43 -21.44 -29.40
N PRO A 274 17.48 -20.90 -30.04
CA PRO A 274 18.47 -20.08 -29.35
C PRO A 274 17.85 -18.79 -28.82
N SER A 275 18.35 -18.30 -27.70
CA SER A 275 17.94 -17.00 -27.14
C SER A 275 18.42 -15.83 -27.97
N GLN A 276 17.83 -14.64 -27.78
CA GLN A 276 18.27 -13.43 -28.47
C GLN A 276 19.73 -13.09 -28.18
N ALA A 277 20.22 -13.33 -26.97
CA ALA A 277 21.62 -13.15 -26.64
C ALA A 277 22.53 -14.16 -27.37
N GLN A 278 22.07 -15.40 -27.56
CA GLN A 278 22.81 -16.43 -28.31
C GLN A 278 22.84 -16.17 -29.82
N LEU A 279 21.78 -15.56 -30.37
CA LEU A 279 21.73 -15.13 -31.78
C LEU A 279 22.66 -13.94 -32.06
N HIS A 280 22.92 -13.12 -31.05
CA HIS A 280 23.71 -11.90 -31.15
C HIS A 280 24.87 -11.86 -30.13
N PRO A 281 25.80 -12.83 -30.18
CA PRO A 281 26.85 -12.94 -29.17
C PRO A 281 27.79 -11.73 -29.22
N GLY A 282 27.97 -11.09 -28.07
CA GLY A 282 28.83 -9.90 -27.92
C GLY A 282 28.27 -8.61 -28.53
N VAL A 283 27.01 -8.61 -28.99
CA VAL A 283 26.33 -7.42 -29.48
C VAL A 283 25.60 -6.75 -28.33
N ALA A 284 25.95 -5.49 -28.06
CA ALA A 284 25.34 -4.69 -27.03
C ALA A 284 25.06 -3.26 -27.53
N PRO A 285 23.85 -2.71 -27.32
CA PRO A 285 22.68 -3.38 -26.74
C PRO A 285 22.19 -4.52 -27.64
N ASN A 286 21.40 -5.42 -27.08
CA ASN A 286 20.72 -6.46 -27.86
C ASN A 286 19.80 -5.80 -28.92
N PRO A 287 19.81 -6.22 -30.20
CA PRO A 287 18.92 -5.65 -31.22
C PRO A 287 17.43 -5.67 -30.84
N ALA A 288 16.99 -6.67 -30.08
CA ALA A 288 15.63 -6.80 -29.58
C ALA A 288 15.23 -5.70 -28.56
N SER A 289 16.19 -4.93 -28.02
CA SER A 289 15.90 -3.86 -27.04
C SER A 289 15.10 -2.68 -27.59
N THR A 290 15.07 -2.50 -28.91
CA THR A 290 14.47 -1.32 -29.56
C THR A 290 12.95 -1.41 -29.72
N THR A 291 12.38 -2.62 -29.69
CA THR A 291 10.95 -2.86 -29.91
C THR A 291 10.47 -3.96 -28.96
N TYR A 292 9.27 -3.84 -28.42
CA TYR A 292 8.69 -4.92 -27.63
C TYR A 292 8.13 -6.03 -28.53
N ILE A 293 8.71 -7.23 -28.46
CA ILE A 293 8.24 -8.44 -29.13
C ILE A 293 8.24 -9.57 -28.11
N ALA A 294 7.05 -10.02 -27.69
CA ALA A 294 6.90 -11.00 -26.61
C ALA A 294 7.65 -12.33 -26.88
N GLU A 295 7.74 -12.77 -28.14
CA GLU A 295 8.45 -14.00 -28.53
C GLU A 295 9.98 -13.91 -28.36
N PHE A 296 10.53 -12.70 -28.18
CA PHE A 296 11.97 -12.46 -28.04
C PHE A 296 12.39 -12.23 -26.59
N GLU A 297 11.44 -12.15 -25.67
CA GLU A 297 11.66 -11.85 -24.26
C GLU A 297 11.24 -13.03 -23.39
N GLY A 298 12.13 -13.48 -22.50
CA GLY A 298 11.74 -14.41 -21.46
C GLY A 298 10.85 -13.76 -20.40
N GLY A 299 10.29 -14.58 -19.51
CA GLY A 299 9.27 -14.16 -18.58
C GLY A 299 9.73 -13.19 -17.48
N PRO A 300 8.79 -12.70 -16.66
CA PRO A 300 9.06 -11.72 -15.59
C PRO A 300 10.10 -12.19 -14.56
N GLU A 301 10.35 -13.49 -14.44
CA GLU A 301 11.42 -14.04 -13.61
C GLU A 301 12.81 -13.53 -14.00
N LEU A 302 12.99 -13.10 -15.26
CA LEU A 302 14.22 -12.54 -15.81
C LEU A 302 14.31 -11.02 -15.70
N HIS A 303 13.26 -10.36 -15.21
CA HIS A 303 13.32 -8.93 -14.92
C HIS A 303 14.18 -8.68 -13.69
N ALA A 304 14.90 -7.56 -13.66
CA ALA A 304 15.89 -7.23 -12.64
C ALA A 304 15.37 -7.44 -11.20
N LEU A 305 14.16 -6.93 -10.88
CA LEU A 305 13.57 -7.06 -9.55
C LEU A 305 13.34 -8.52 -9.13
N MET A 306 12.80 -9.32 -10.05
CA MET A 306 12.47 -10.72 -9.77
C MET A 306 13.72 -11.60 -9.70
N ARG A 307 14.72 -11.32 -10.54
CA ARG A 307 16.04 -11.96 -10.45
C ARG A 307 16.71 -11.69 -9.10
N ALA A 308 16.73 -10.43 -8.65
CA ALA A 308 17.30 -10.07 -7.35
C ALA A 308 16.60 -10.79 -6.19
N ALA A 309 15.26 -10.84 -6.20
CA ALA A 309 14.49 -11.60 -5.21
C ALA A 309 14.77 -13.11 -5.31
N GLY A 310 14.93 -13.63 -6.53
CA GLY A 310 15.33 -14.99 -6.83
C GLY A 310 16.70 -15.34 -6.24
N PHE A 311 17.67 -14.43 -6.28
CA PHE A 311 18.99 -14.62 -5.67
C PHE A 311 18.92 -14.74 -4.15
N ILE A 312 18.12 -13.91 -3.47
CA ILE A 312 17.90 -14.06 -2.02
C ILE A 312 17.27 -15.42 -1.70
N ALA A 313 16.27 -15.84 -2.48
CA ALA A 313 15.60 -17.12 -2.28
C ALA A 313 16.53 -18.31 -2.55
N ARG A 314 17.34 -18.25 -3.62
CA ARG A 314 18.36 -19.24 -3.95
C ARG A 314 19.39 -19.38 -2.84
N TRP A 315 19.97 -18.25 -2.41
CA TRP A 315 20.98 -18.22 -1.35
C TRP A 315 20.46 -18.89 -0.08
N ARG A 316 19.21 -18.61 0.31
CA ARG A 316 18.61 -19.22 1.50
C ARG A 316 18.40 -20.72 1.37
N ARG A 317 17.93 -21.23 0.22
CA ARG A 317 17.78 -22.67 -0.01
C ARG A 317 19.12 -23.42 0.07
N GLU A 318 20.16 -22.84 -0.53
CA GLU A 318 21.51 -23.41 -0.55
C GLU A 318 22.13 -23.45 0.86
N ASN A 319 21.87 -22.44 1.69
CA ASN A 319 22.47 -22.33 3.03
C ASN A 319 21.61 -22.96 4.14
N ASP A 320 20.30 -23.12 3.96
CA ASP A 320 19.44 -23.90 4.88
C ASP A 320 19.79 -25.40 4.80
N SER A 321 20.06 -25.92 3.59
CA SER A 321 20.40 -27.34 3.36
C SER A 321 21.73 -27.75 4.00
N ARG A 322 22.63 -26.79 4.25
CA ARG A 322 23.92 -27.02 4.92
C ARG A 322 23.81 -27.09 6.45
N GLY A 323 22.70 -26.67 7.03
CA GLY A 323 22.43 -26.76 8.47
C GLY A 323 21.89 -28.11 8.93
N ASP A 324 21.48 -28.98 8.01
CA ASP A 324 20.88 -30.28 8.30
C ASP A 324 21.87 -31.41 7.89
N ALA A 325 22.77 -31.77 8.80
CA ALA A 325 23.81 -32.78 8.61
C ALA A 325 23.29 -34.23 8.50
N THR A 326 22.05 -34.42 8.04
CA THR A 326 21.44 -35.74 7.79
C THR A 326 20.93 -35.93 6.36
N ALA A 327 20.99 -34.92 5.50
CA ALA A 327 20.72 -35.09 4.08
C ALA A 327 21.94 -35.71 3.40
N THR A 328 21.93 -37.04 3.23
CA THR A 328 22.78 -37.70 2.24
C THR A 328 22.60 -37.00 0.91
N ALA A 329 23.66 -36.38 0.40
CA ALA A 329 23.68 -35.80 -0.92
C ALA A 329 23.36 -36.90 -1.94
N ASP A 330 22.12 -36.94 -2.40
CA ASP A 330 21.74 -37.77 -3.54
C ASP A 330 22.28 -37.08 -4.80
N ALA A 331 23.56 -37.32 -5.07
CA ALA A 331 24.30 -36.78 -6.21
C ALA A 331 23.87 -37.40 -7.56
N SER A 332 22.64 -37.91 -7.66
CA SER A 332 22.16 -38.74 -8.76
C SER A 332 21.10 -38.08 -9.65
N ASN A 333 20.78 -36.78 -9.46
CA ASN A 333 19.87 -36.07 -10.36
C ASN A 333 20.60 -34.96 -11.16
N PRO A 334 21.06 -35.24 -12.40
CA PRO A 334 21.83 -34.29 -13.22
C PRO A 334 21.00 -33.13 -13.78
N GLU A 335 19.66 -33.14 -13.62
CA GLU A 335 18.78 -32.15 -14.24
C GLU A 335 18.76 -30.79 -13.51
N HIS A 336 19.25 -30.70 -12.27
CA HIS A 336 19.15 -29.45 -11.49
C HIS A 336 20.37 -28.51 -11.61
N LEU A 337 21.38 -28.90 -12.39
CA LEU A 337 22.64 -28.16 -12.61
C LEU A 337 22.71 -27.45 -13.98
N GLN A 338 21.66 -27.52 -14.81
CA GLN A 338 21.66 -26.92 -16.15
C GLN A 338 21.12 -25.48 -16.21
N ASP A 339 20.42 -24.99 -15.18
CA ASP A 339 19.93 -23.60 -15.09
C ASP A 339 20.86 -22.72 -14.23
N THR A 340 22.18 -22.86 -14.37
CA THR A 340 23.09 -21.83 -13.87
C THR A 340 23.07 -20.66 -14.84
N GLU A 341 22.12 -19.73 -14.66
CA GLU A 341 22.30 -18.37 -15.16
C GLU A 341 23.71 -17.91 -14.72
N GLU A 342 24.58 -17.63 -15.68
CA GLU A 342 25.90 -17.06 -15.37
C GLU A 342 25.69 -15.71 -14.70
N LEU A 343 25.96 -15.64 -13.39
CA LEU A 343 25.87 -14.40 -12.64
C LEU A 343 26.84 -13.38 -13.21
N SER A 344 26.38 -12.13 -13.33
CA SER A 344 27.27 -11.02 -13.65
C SER A 344 28.35 -10.83 -12.59
N SER A 345 29.35 -10.02 -12.91
CA SER A 345 30.42 -9.70 -11.97
C SER A 345 29.86 -9.02 -10.71
N LEU A 346 28.97 -8.04 -10.87
CA LEU A 346 28.30 -7.37 -9.74
C LEU A 346 27.36 -8.30 -8.98
N GLU A 347 26.57 -9.11 -9.69
CA GLU A 347 25.64 -10.07 -9.09
C GLU A 347 26.37 -11.06 -8.16
N SER A 348 27.45 -11.67 -8.66
CA SER A 348 28.28 -12.60 -7.90
C SER A 348 28.96 -11.93 -6.70
N TYR A 349 29.49 -10.72 -6.89
CA TYR A 349 30.16 -9.97 -5.82
C TYR A 349 29.23 -9.70 -4.63
N PHE A 350 28.03 -9.17 -4.88
CA PHE A 350 27.12 -8.84 -3.79
C PHE A 350 26.47 -10.08 -3.17
N LEU A 351 26.10 -11.09 -3.96
CA LEU A 351 25.43 -12.28 -3.43
C LEU A 351 26.32 -13.08 -2.46
N TYR A 352 27.61 -13.20 -2.75
CA TYR A 352 28.54 -14.03 -1.97
C TYR A 352 29.48 -13.23 -1.05
N ARG A 353 29.30 -11.92 -0.90
CA ARG A 353 30.11 -11.12 0.03
C ARG A 353 29.79 -11.42 1.49
N HIS A 354 30.85 -11.58 2.30
CA HIS A 354 30.79 -11.80 3.75
C HIS A 354 30.90 -10.50 4.55
N ARG A 355 30.46 -10.52 5.82
CA ARG A 355 30.66 -9.41 6.75
C ARG A 355 32.14 -9.20 7.07
N PRO A 356 32.65 -7.96 7.13
CA PRO A 356 34.00 -7.68 7.62
C PRO A 356 34.16 -8.22 9.05
N GLY A 357 35.23 -8.99 9.30
CA GLY A 357 35.51 -9.59 10.61
C GLY A 357 35.08 -11.06 10.78
N ALA A 358 34.38 -11.64 9.79
CA ALA A 358 34.25 -13.09 9.70
C ALA A 358 35.58 -13.67 9.17
N SER A 359 36.49 -14.08 10.06
CA SER A 359 37.69 -14.80 9.65
C SER A 359 37.31 -16.12 8.98
N ASP A 360 37.96 -16.44 7.85
CA ASP A 360 37.98 -17.75 7.20
C ASP A 360 38.44 -18.80 8.22
N THR A 361 37.50 -19.27 9.04
CA THR A 361 37.73 -20.37 9.95
C THR A 361 37.15 -21.57 9.23
N THR A 362 38.06 -22.37 8.66
CA THR A 362 37.80 -23.69 8.10
C THR A 362 36.74 -24.38 8.95
N ILE A 363 35.67 -24.84 8.29
CA ILE A 363 34.53 -25.56 8.89
C ILE A 363 35.08 -26.76 9.65
N GLY A 364 35.32 -26.57 10.94
CA GLY A 364 35.74 -27.58 11.90
C GLY A 364 34.57 -27.83 12.83
N GLU A 365 34.05 -29.06 12.74
CA GLU A 365 33.05 -29.69 13.59
C GLU A 365 32.86 -29.04 14.97
N LEU A 366 31.78 -28.28 15.14
CA LEU A 366 31.25 -27.97 16.47
C LEU A 366 29.92 -28.70 16.63
N LEU A 367 30.01 -29.84 17.33
CA LEU A 367 28.91 -30.68 17.76
C LEU A 367 27.91 -29.88 18.61
N PHE A 368 26.72 -29.61 18.09
CA PHE A 368 25.61 -29.14 18.89
C PHE A 368 24.92 -30.33 19.58
N SER A 369 24.88 -30.31 20.91
CA SER A 369 24.12 -31.28 21.70
C SER A 369 22.60 -31.01 21.61
N PRO A 370 21.75 -32.04 21.48
CA PRO A 370 20.32 -31.85 21.36
C PRO A 370 19.72 -31.54 22.74
N SER A 371 19.22 -30.32 22.93
CA SER A 371 18.39 -30.01 24.09
C SER A 371 16.92 -30.35 23.80
N SER A 372 16.44 -31.35 24.54
CA SER A 372 15.10 -31.94 24.49
C SER A 372 13.98 -31.02 25.04
N PRO A 373 12.70 -31.34 24.76
CA PRO A 373 11.59 -30.38 24.77
C PRO A 373 10.99 -30.20 26.17
N LYS A 374 10.72 -28.96 26.59
CA LYS A 374 9.90 -28.69 27.77
C LYS A 374 8.77 -27.69 27.50
N LYS A 375 7.58 -28.29 27.42
CA LYS A 375 6.25 -27.81 27.88
C LYS A 375 5.82 -26.41 27.44
N ARG A 376 5.04 -26.38 26.35
CA ARG A 376 4.02 -25.36 26.10
C ARG A 376 3.11 -25.23 27.33
N LYS A 377 3.01 -24.02 27.87
CA LYS A 377 1.93 -23.61 28.76
C LYS A 377 0.75 -23.22 27.87
N HIS A 378 -0.38 -23.87 28.16
CA HIS A 378 -1.71 -23.74 27.57
C HIS A 378 -2.03 -22.35 26.99
N GLU A 379 -2.21 -22.31 25.67
CA GLU A 379 -2.88 -21.24 24.93
C GLU A 379 -4.32 -21.72 24.71
N GLU A 380 -5.31 -20.88 25.03
CA GLU A 380 -6.71 -21.15 24.70
C GLU A 380 -6.86 -21.27 23.17
N PRO A 381 -7.61 -22.25 22.66
CA PRO A 381 -7.75 -22.45 21.23
C PRO A 381 -8.58 -21.33 20.61
N ASN A 382 -7.99 -20.68 19.61
CA ASN A 382 -8.66 -19.82 18.64
C ASN A 382 -9.90 -20.55 18.06
N PRO A 383 -11.13 -20.05 18.24
CA PRO A 383 -12.35 -20.80 17.94
C PRO A 383 -12.77 -20.66 16.47
N GLU A 384 -11.90 -20.94 15.50
CA GLU A 384 -12.30 -21.08 14.08
C GLU A 384 -11.42 -22.09 13.34
N SER A 385 -11.38 -23.33 13.82
CA SER A 385 -10.82 -24.45 13.06
C SER A 385 -11.66 -25.70 13.31
N GLY A 386 -12.80 -25.75 12.64
CA GLY A 386 -13.76 -26.84 12.78
C GLY A 386 -14.89 -26.74 11.76
N SER A 387 -14.56 -26.67 10.47
CA SER A 387 -15.56 -26.86 9.41
C SER A 387 -14.93 -27.57 8.23
N THR A 388 -14.99 -28.90 8.30
CA THR A 388 -14.93 -29.78 7.12
C THR A 388 -16.13 -29.46 6.23
N ILE A 389 -15.90 -28.94 5.03
CA ILE A 389 -16.94 -28.69 4.04
C ILE A 389 -17.26 -30.03 3.36
N ASP A 390 -18.48 -30.53 3.55
CA ASP A 390 -19.09 -31.64 2.81
C ASP A 390 -19.62 -31.10 1.46
N PRO A 391 -19.17 -31.61 0.31
CA PRO A 391 -19.49 -31.03 -1.00
C PRO A 391 -20.91 -31.33 -1.53
N SER A 392 -21.86 -31.68 -0.67
CA SER A 392 -23.15 -32.26 -1.09
C SER A 392 -24.40 -31.37 -0.87
N ASN A 393 -24.27 -30.10 -0.45
CA ASN A 393 -25.44 -29.27 -0.11
C ASN A 393 -25.41 -27.86 -0.76
N PRO A 394 -26.36 -27.50 -1.65
CA PRO A 394 -26.32 -26.24 -2.41
C PRO A 394 -26.99 -25.03 -1.71
N GLU A 395 -27.33 -25.08 -0.42
CA GLU A 395 -28.07 -23.98 0.28
C GLU A 395 -27.30 -23.25 1.40
N GLN A 396 -26.02 -22.90 1.19
CA GLN A 396 -25.32 -21.95 2.06
C GLN A 396 -24.52 -20.92 1.26
N SER A 397 -25.23 -20.02 0.60
CA SER A 397 -24.68 -18.76 0.07
C SER A 397 -25.56 -17.63 0.55
N GLN A 398 -25.24 -17.07 1.73
CA GLN A 398 -25.56 -15.69 2.12
C GLN A 398 -25.05 -15.42 3.53
N LEU A 399 -23.96 -14.65 3.61
CA LEU A 399 -23.47 -13.79 4.71
C LEU A 399 -21.94 -13.77 4.63
N GLN A 400 -21.40 -12.99 3.69
CA GLN A 400 -19.97 -12.63 3.68
C GLN A 400 -19.80 -11.26 4.34
N THR A 401 -19.33 -11.24 5.58
CA THR A 401 -18.66 -10.10 6.18
C THR A 401 -17.34 -9.87 5.43
N PRO A 402 -16.96 -8.63 5.08
CA PRO A 402 -15.66 -8.38 4.46
C PRO A 402 -14.52 -8.69 5.45
N PRO A 403 -13.38 -9.24 4.98
CA PRO A 403 -12.24 -9.52 5.84
C PRO A 403 -11.66 -8.22 6.41
N LEU A 404 -11.18 -8.28 7.66
CA LEU A 404 -10.51 -7.18 8.32
C LEU A 404 -9.25 -6.76 7.52
N PRO A 405 -8.92 -5.46 7.46
CA PRO A 405 -7.75 -5.00 6.72
C PRO A 405 -6.46 -5.57 7.32
N ALA A 406 -5.60 -6.10 6.46
CA ALA A 406 -4.28 -6.59 6.85
C ALA A 406 -3.48 -5.50 7.59
N PRO A 407 -2.76 -5.85 8.67
CA PRO A 407 -1.92 -4.90 9.40
C PRO A 407 -0.84 -4.31 8.48
N PRO A 408 -0.35 -3.09 8.75
CA PRO A 408 0.81 -2.54 8.05
C PRO A 408 2.01 -3.50 8.16
N PRO A 409 2.98 -3.44 7.22
CA PRO A 409 4.19 -4.25 7.30
C PRO A 409 4.76 -4.18 8.71
N SER A 410 4.92 -5.36 9.32
CA SER A 410 5.22 -5.50 10.73
C SER A 410 6.58 -4.89 11.05
N THR A 411 6.60 -3.65 11.53
CA THR A 411 7.66 -3.24 12.45
C THR A 411 7.41 -4.04 13.72
N THR A 412 8.27 -5.01 14.01
CA THR A 412 8.36 -5.62 15.33
C THR A 412 8.44 -4.50 16.38
N ALA A 413 7.32 -4.25 17.07
CA ALA A 413 7.32 -3.44 18.27
C ALA A 413 8.18 -4.16 19.31
N VAL A 414 9.25 -3.50 19.73
CA VAL A 414 10.09 -3.87 20.86
C VAL A 414 9.20 -4.07 22.08
N SER A 415 9.03 -5.32 22.51
CA SER A 415 8.37 -5.66 23.78
C SER A 415 8.91 -7.00 24.28
N GLY A 416 10.14 -6.97 24.79
CA GLY A 416 10.78 -8.07 25.52
C GLY A 416 12.28 -7.80 25.69
N PRO A 417 12.88 -8.08 26.86
CA PRO A 417 14.33 -7.94 27.00
C PRO A 417 15.04 -8.92 26.04
N PRO A 418 16.12 -8.50 25.38
CA PRO A 418 16.81 -9.34 24.41
C PRO A 418 17.41 -10.56 25.13
N ILE A 419 17.01 -11.75 24.70
CA ILE A 419 17.81 -12.96 24.97
C ILE A 419 19.06 -12.82 24.10
N PRO A 420 20.28 -12.86 24.67
CA PRO A 420 21.49 -12.68 23.88
C PRO A 420 21.69 -13.93 23.01
N ILE A 421 21.40 -13.81 21.72
CA ILE A 421 21.90 -14.76 20.72
C ILE A 421 23.35 -14.38 20.46
N THR A 422 24.23 -14.92 21.30
CA THR A 422 25.68 -14.69 21.28
C THR A 422 26.33 -15.49 20.16
N ALA A 423 26.06 -15.13 18.90
CA ALA A 423 26.93 -15.46 17.77
C ALA A 423 26.61 -14.48 16.62
N PRO A 424 27.57 -13.64 16.17
CA PRO A 424 27.36 -12.82 14.99
C PRO A 424 27.17 -13.76 13.80
N ALA A 425 26.03 -13.67 13.12
CA ALA A 425 25.84 -14.36 11.86
C ALA A 425 26.93 -13.87 10.89
N THR A 426 27.76 -14.79 10.40
CA THR A 426 28.83 -14.50 9.43
C THR A 426 28.25 -14.09 8.07
N SER A 427 27.01 -14.49 7.78
CA SER A 427 26.27 -14.11 6.58
C SER A 427 25.40 -12.87 6.79
N ARG A 428 25.32 -12.05 5.74
CA ARG A 428 24.46 -10.86 5.67
C ARG A 428 23.01 -11.21 5.37
N ILE A 429 22.77 -12.28 4.59
CA ILE A 429 21.42 -12.78 4.32
C ILE A 429 21.06 -13.77 5.43
N ARG A 430 19.94 -13.52 6.12
CA ARG A 430 19.46 -14.40 7.19
C ARG A 430 18.91 -15.71 6.61
N THR A 431 19.33 -16.84 7.17
CA THR A 431 18.76 -18.17 6.91
C THR A 431 17.36 -18.29 7.52
N ARG A 432 16.61 -19.35 7.20
CA ARG A 432 15.28 -19.57 7.82
C ARG A 432 15.38 -19.77 9.33
N SER A 433 16.43 -20.46 9.79
CA SER A 433 16.70 -20.66 11.22
C SER A 433 17.02 -19.36 11.96
N GLN A 434 17.54 -18.35 11.25
CA GLN A 434 17.79 -16.99 11.76
C GLN A 434 16.58 -16.05 11.60
N GLY A 435 15.41 -16.58 11.22
CA GLY A 435 14.19 -15.80 11.01
C GLY A 435 14.05 -15.18 9.60
N GLY A 436 14.93 -15.53 8.65
CA GLY A 436 14.80 -15.10 7.26
C GLY A 436 13.58 -15.71 6.58
N TYR A 437 12.68 -14.86 6.06
CA TYR A 437 11.52 -15.28 5.28
C TYR A 437 11.28 -14.36 4.07
N LEU A 438 11.28 -14.92 2.84
CA LEU A 438 11.19 -14.18 1.56
C LEU A 438 12.07 -12.91 1.52
N CYS A 439 11.54 -11.75 1.18
CA CYS A 439 12.23 -10.47 1.26
C CYS A 439 11.66 -9.59 2.38
N THR A 440 11.14 -10.22 3.45
CA THR A 440 10.57 -9.51 4.61
C THR A 440 11.62 -8.61 5.25
N ASP A 441 11.21 -7.40 5.63
CA ASP A 441 12.02 -6.34 6.23
C ASP A 441 13.11 -5.72 5.34
N LEU A 442 13.22 -6.17 4.08
CA LEU A 442 14.18 -5.65 3.10
C LEU A 442 13.59 -4.52 2.27
N ASP A 443 14.47 -3.59 1.87
CA ASP A 443 14.15 -2.52 0.93
C ASP A 443 14.72 -2.83 -0.45
N VAL A 444 14.02 -2.42 -1.49
CA VAL A 444 14.47 -2.60 -2.87
C VAL A 444 14.54 -1.29 -3.63
N TYR A 445 15.68 -1.05 -4.26
CA TYR A 445 15.97 0.11 -5.10
C TYR A 445 16.03 -0.36 -6.55
N VAL A 446 15.21 0.22 -7.41
CA VAL A 446 15.14 -0.14 -8.82
C VAL A 446 15.38 1.08 -9.70
N SER A 447 16.08 0.88 -10.81
CA SER A 447 16.39 1.95 -11.77
C SER A 447 15.15 2.53 -12.47
N HIS A 448 14.09 1.73 -12.60
CA HIS A 448 12.83 2.05 -13.26
C HIS A 448 11.67 1.46 -12.47
N GLU A 449 10.50 2.07 -12.60
CA GLU A 449 9.28 1.58 -11.97
C GLU A 449 8.97 0.14 -12.43
N PRO A 450 8.76 -0.81 -11.50
CA PRO A 450 8.49 -2.19 -11.87
C PRO A 450 7.18 -2.31 -12.64
N CYS A 451 7.14 -3.19 -13.63
CA CYS A 451 5.92 -3.54 -14.34
C CYS A 451 4.86 -4.13 -13.40
N LEU A 452 3.63 -4.31 -13.88
CA LEU A 452 2.54 -4.88 -13.08
C LEU A 452 2.89 -6.24 -12.45
N CYS A 453 3.55 -7.12 -13.20
CA CYS A 453 3.93 -8.45 -12.71
C CYS A 453 5.01 -8.37 -11.63
N CYS A 454 6.07 -7.58 -11.86
CA CYS A 454 7.15 -7.39 -10.90
C CYS A 454 6.66 -6.67 -9.63
N SER A 455 5.75 -5.70 -9.77
CA SER A 455 5.09 -5.03 -8.66
C SER A 455 4.32 -6.01 -7.78
N MET A 456 3.56 -6.93 -8.39
CA MET A 456 2.87 -7.98 -7.63
C MET A 456 3.84 -9.00 -7.03
N GLY A 457 4.87 -9.40 -7.78
CA GLY A 457 5.94 -10.31 -7.31
C GLY A 457 6.69 -9.75 -6.10
N MET A 458 6.92 -8.45 -6.06
CA MET A 458 7.48 -7.73 -4.91
C MET A 458 6.59 -7.83 -3.67
N LEU A 459 5.28 -7.60 -3.81
CA LEU A 459 4.32 -7.73 -2.70
C LEU A 459 4.25 -9.17 -2.19
N LEU A 460 4.24 -10.16 -3.09
CA LEU A 460 4.30 -11.58 -2.75
C LEU A 460 5.61 -11.96 -2.05
N SER A 461 6.71 -11.29 -2.41
CA SER A 461 8.01 -11.44 -1.77
C SER A 461 8.11 -10.67 -0.44
N ARG A 462 7.09 -9.90 -0.06
CA ARG A 462 6.97 -9.19 1.22
C ARG A 462 8.03 -8.12 1.47
N PHE A 463 8.51 -7.45 0.44
CA PHE A 463 9.38 -6.28 0.62
C PHE A 463 8.73 -5.24 1.53
N ARG A 464 9.56 -4.55 2.30
CA ARG A 464 9.16 -3.51 3.22
C ARG A 464 8.94 -2.19 2.50
N ALA A 465 9.92 -1.76 1.70
CA ALA A 465 9.82 -0.57 0.87
C ALA A 465 10.39 -0.77 -0.53
N VAL A 466 9.94 0.06 -1.46
CA VAL A 466 10.43 0.15 -2.83
C VAL A 466 10.72 1.59 -3.19
N ILE A 467 11.88 1.80 -3.81
CA ILE A 467 12.41 3.11 -4.14
C ILE A 467 12.84 3.10 -5.61
N PHE A 468 12.38 4.08 -6.38
CA PHE A 468 12.77 4.25 -7.77
C PHE A 468 12.84 5.73 -8.14
N PRO A 469 13.64 6.14 -9.14
CA PRO A 469 13.74 7.55 -9.50
C PRO A 469 12.46 8.01 -10.20
N ARG A 470 12.03 9.26 -9.98
CA ARG A 470 10.81 9.81 -10.60
C ARG A 470 10.89 9.77 -12.13
N ARG A 471 12.05 10.08 -12.69
CA ARG A 471 12.34 9.96 -14.13
C ARG A 471 12.32 8.51 -14.65
N GLY A 472 12.30 7.53 -13.76
CA GLY A 472 12.18 6.11 -14.08
C GLY A 472 10.75 5.59 -14.01
N ARG A 473 9.74 6.45 -13.78
CA ARG A 473 8.31 6.07 -13.92
C ARG A 473 8.05 5.52 -15.32
N LEU A 474 7.29 4.44 -15.39
CA LEU A 474 6.96 3.80 -16.66
C LEU A 474 5.47 3.88 -16.96
N GLU A 475 5.15 3.87 -18.25
CA GLU A 475 3.75 3.87 -18.62
C GLU A 475 3.02 2.58 -18.17
N SER A 476 3.71 1.46 -18.29
CA SER A 476 3.26 0.13 -17.89
C SER A 476 3.57 -0.19 -16.41
N GLY A 477 4.01 0.81 -15.63
CA GLY A 477 4.37 0.68 -14.22
C GLY A 477 3.19 0.25 -13.32
N GLY A 478 3.49 -0.56 -12.31
CA GLY A 478 2.47 -1.09 -11.38
C GLY A 478 2.37 -0.34 -10.05
N LEU A 479 3.29 0.57 -9.73
CA LEU A 479 3.40 1.15 -8.39
C LEU A 479 2.82 2.55 -8.26
N ALA A 480 2.99 3.39 -9.28
CA ALA A 480 2.50 4.75 -9.29
C ALA A 480 0.96 4.78 -9.29
N SER A 481 0.41 5.81 -8.65
CA SER A 481 -1.04 6.03 -8.50
C SER A 481 -1.56 7.24 -9.29
N GLU A 482 -0.67 7.90 -10.03
CA GLU A 482 -0.94 9.13 -10.74
C GLU A 482 0.04 9.37 -11.90
N PRO A 483 -0.35 10.20 -12.89
CA PRO A 483 0.52 10.56 -14.00
C PRO A 483 1.77 11.30 -13.57
N VAL A 484 2.79 11.21 -14.42
CA VAL A 484 3.99 12.04 -14.33
C VAL A 484 3.58 13.50 -14.55
N VAL A 485 4.00 14.38 -13.66
CA VAL A 485 3.88 15.84 -13.85
C VAL A 485 5.07 16.27 -14.74
N ALA A 486 5.01 15.93 -16.04
CA ALA A 486 5.89 16.29 -17.18
C ALA A 486 7.31 15.68 -17.30
N PRO A 487 7.88 15.67 -18.54
CA PRO A 487 7.47 14.81 -19.65
C PRO A 487 8.11 13.41 -19.51
N THR A 488 7.31 12.37 -19.71
CA THR A 488 7.85 11.02 -19.97
C THR A 488 8.52 11.01 -21.35
N ALA A 489 9.46 10.09 -21.57
CA ALA A 489 10.14 9.90 -22.86
C ALA A 489 9.23 9.36 -23.99
N ASP A 490 7.91 9.54 -23.84
CA ASP A 490 6.86 8.99 -24.68
C ASP A 490 5.97 10.15 -25.18
N GLU A 491 6.50 10.95 -26.10
CA GLU A 491 5.64 11.60 -27.09
C GLU A 491 5.55 10.64 -28.29
N VAL A 492 4.74 9.58 -28.15
CA VAL A 492 4.15 8.96 -29.34
C VAL A 492 3.02 9.89 -29.76
N GLU A 493 3.20 10.59 -30.87
CA GLU A 493 2.15 11.38 -31.51
C GLU A 493 0.84 10.55 -31.52
N PRO A 494 -0.29 11.10 -31.04
CA PRO A 494 -1.53 10.37 -31.04
C PRO A 494 -1.96 10.16 -32.49
N GLU A 495 -1.86 8.91 -32.98
CA GLU A 495 -2.65 8.50 -34.13
C GLU A 495 -4.12 8.74 -33.77
N ASP A 496 -4.77 9.53 -34.63
CA ASP A 496 -6.13 10.03 -34.51
C ASP A 496 -7.14 8.86 -34.53
N ASP A 497 -7.34 8.23 -33.37
CA ASP A 497 -8.47 7.35 -33.12
C ASP A 497 -9.32 7.90 -31.97
N THR A 498 -10.19 8.83 -32.36
CA THR A 498 -11.30 9.37 -31.60
C THR A 498 -12.35 8.30 -31.28
N LYS A 499 -12.03 7.31 -30.43
CA LYS A 499 -13.01 6.42 -29.77
C LYS A 499 -12.56 5.98 -28.38
N GLY A 500 -13.02 6.72 -27.36
CA GLY A 500 -13.06 6.27 -25.95
C GLY A 500 -11.68 6.16 -25.28
N GLN A 501 -11.10 7.30 -24.87
CA GLN A 501 -9.98 7.28 -23.93
C GLN A 501 -10.49 6.76 -22.58
N ASP A 502 -10.38 5.45 -22.36
CA ASP A 502 -10.36 4.90 -21.00
C ASP A 502 -9.23 5.62 -20.26
N GLU A 503 -9.58 6.49 -19.30
CA GLU A 503 -8.60 7.16 -18.43
C GLU A 503 -7.64 6.10 -17.87
N ARG A 504 -6.37 6.16 -18.28
CA ARG A 504 -5.37 5.15 -17.90
C ARG A 504 -5.37 4.96 -16.38
N GLY A 505 -5.62 3.71 -15.98
CA GLY A 505 -5.68 3.31 -14.58
C GLY A 505 -4.27 3.15 -14.02
N TYR A 506 -3.81 4.11 -13.23
CA TYR A 506 -2.67 3.90 -12.34
C TYR A 506 -3.06 2.90 -11.25
N TYR A 507 -2.28 1.84 -11.07
CA TYR A 507 -2.67 0.74 -10.20
C TYR A 507 -2.42 1.03 -8.71
N GLY A 508 -1.34 1.74 -8.39
CA GLY A 508 -0.92 2.02 -7.02
C GLY A 508 -0.76 0.77 -6.16
N LEU A 509 -0.20 -0.32 -6.71
CA LEU A 509 -0.20 -1.64 -6.06
C LEU A 509 0.53 -1.63 -4.70
N HIS A 510 1.50 -0.73 -4.51
CA HIS A 510 2.26 -0.64 -3.25
C HIS A 510 1.35 -0.50 -2.02
N TRP A 511 0.18 0.14 -2.14
CA TRP A 511 -0.73 0.37 -1.03
C TRP A 511 -2.22 0.24 -1.41
N ARG A 512 -2.70 -0.99 -1.61
CA ARG A 512 -4.12 -1.28 -1.89
C ARG A 512 -4.84 -1.88 -0.69
N LYS A 513 -6.10 -1.48 -0.49
CA LYS A 513 -6.96 -2.09 0.55
C LYS A 513 -7.35 -3.52 0.19
N GLU A 514 -7.42 -3.84 -1.11
CA GLU A 514 -7.83 -5.14 -1.64
C GLU A 514 -6.71 -6.19 -1.55
N LEU A 515 -5.47 -5.77 -1.33
CA LEU A 515 -4.32 -6.66 -1.23
C LEU A 515 -3.97 -6.96 0.23
N ASN A 516 -3.57 -8.21 0.48
CA ASN A 516 -3.21 -8.72 1.81
C ASN A 516 -1.83 -8.25 2.29
N TRP A 517 -1.00 -7.68 1.39
CA TRP A 517 0.31 -7.13 1.73
C TRP A 517 0.49 -5.76 1.09
N ARG A 518 1.26 -4.89 1.76
CA ARG A 518 1.58 -3.53 1.31
C ARG A 518 3.06 -3.26 1.51
N ALA A 519 3.63 -2.49 0.60
CA ALA A 519 4.99 -1.99 0.69
C ALA A 519 4.97 -0.47 0.74
N LEU A 520 5.89 0.13 1.48
CA LEU A 520 6.08 1.59 1.45
C LEU A 520 6.67 1.97 0.09
N GLY A 521 5.98 2.83 -0.66
CA GLY A 521 6.47 3.32 -1.94
C GLY A 521 7.15 4.67 -1.78
N PHE A 522 8.34 4.83 -2.37
CA PHE A 522 9.04 6.10 -2.44
C PHE A 522 9.58 6.37 -3.84
N GLU A 523 9.64 7.66 -4.16
CA GLU A 523 10.29 8.17 -5.35
C GLU A 523 11.52 8.96 -4.97
N TYR A 524 12.54 8.86 -5.80
CA TYR A 524 13.71 9.71 -5.71
C TYR A 524 13.63 10.81 -6.76
N VAL A 525 13.60 12.05 -6.32
CA VAL A 525 13.55 13.25 -7.17
C VAL A 525 14.95 13.81 -7.25
N GLU A 526 15.58 13.75 -8.43
CA GLU A 526 16.93 14.25 -8.62
C GLU A 526 16.93 15.78 -8.67
N GLU A 527 18.00 16.42 -8.20
CA GLU A 527 18.11 17.90 -8.23
C GLU A 527 18.08 18.45 -9.66
N ASP A 528 18.58 17.69 -10.64
CA ASP A 528 18.61 18.05 -12.05
C ASP A 528 17.24 17.86 -12.75
N ASP A 529 16.24 17.24 -12.11
CA ASP A 529 14.92 17.02 -12.71
C ASP A 529 14.14 18.34 -12.94
N GLU A 530 14.56 19.46 -12.34
CA GLU A 530 13.97 20.78 -12.56
C GLU A 530 14.49 21.47 -13.86
N GLU A 531 15.59 21.01 -14.47
CA GLU A 531 16.25 21.70 -15.59
C GLU A 531 16.36 20.91 -16.92
N ILE A 532 16.11 19.59 -16.95
CA ILE A 532 16.33 18.78 -18.15
C ILE A 532 15.13 18.83 -19.11
N LYS A 533 15.23 19.70 -20.11
CA LYS A 533 14.59 19.53 -21.42
C LYS A 533 15.54 18.81 -22.37
N ASP A 534 15.02 17.82 -23.09
CA ASP A 534 15.59 17.25 -24.33
C ASP A 534 16.89 16.40 -24.24
N GLU A 535 16.80 15.19 -23.70
CA GLU A 535 17.61 14.07 -24.21
C GLU A 535 16.72 12.89 -24.63
N PRO A 536 16.85 12.36 -25.86
CA PRO A 536 16.10 11.20 -26.32
C PRO A 536 16.63 9.95 -25.60
N LYS A 537 15.98 9.57 -24.50
CA LYS A 537 16.18 8.27 -23.86
C LYS A 537 15.50 7.20 -24.70
N ARG A 538 16.14 6.03 -24.82
CA ARG A 538 15.53 4.88 -25.49
C ARG A 538 14.31 4.40 -24.70
N PRO A 539 13.23 3.95 -25.38
CA PRO A 539 12.02 3.52 -24.71
C PRO A 539 12.26 2.25 -23.89
N VAL A 540 11.80 2.27 -22.64
CA VAL A 540 11.78 1.10 -21.74
C VAL A 540 10.34 0.65 -21.58
N PHE A 541 9.95 -0.43 -22.27
CA PHE A 541 8.55 -0.86 -22.32
C PHE A 541 8.09 -1.60 -21.05
N HIS A 542 8.99 -2.36 -20.40
CA HIS A 542 8.73 -3.08 -19.15
C HIS A 542 10.03 -3.16 -18.32
N ALA A 543 9.95 -2.85 -17.03
CA ALA A 543 11.06 -2.99 -16.07
C ALA A 543 10.74 -3.95 -14.92
#